data_AF-A0A9X1T5N0-F1
#
_entry.id   AF-A0A9X1T5N0-F1
#
_cell.length_a   1.000
_cell.length_b   1.000
_cell.length_c   1.000
_cell.angle_alpha   90.00
_cell.angle_beta   90.00
_cell.angle_gamma   90.00
#
_symmetry.space_group_name_H-M   'P 1'
#
loop_
_entity.id
_entity.type
_entity.pdbx_description
1 polymer ?
#
loop_
_entity_poly.entity_id
_entity_poly.type
_entity_poly.pdbx_seq_one_letter_code
_entity_poly.pdbx_strand_id
1 'polypeptide(L)'
;MLVAANLAATAEMLSFAAKMGLDQLTLIEALKASAGTSLQFQARAERMARGDWDRVLGSTAMLAKDVHLIEQMGAEIDCPMPVLSSAARLYDRAMETGYDKTDVASVYAAFAEAAGLPVPNKTQG
;
A
#
# COMPACT_ATOMS: atom_id res chain seq x y z
N MET A 1 -3.24 11.83 5.35
CA MET A 1 -4.27 11.02 4.64
C MET A 1 -3.89 10.67 3.20
N LEU A 2 -3.54 11.64 2.33
CA LEU A 2 -3.31 11.38 0.89
C LEU A 2 -2.22 10.33 0.61
N VAL A 3 -1.13 10.32 1.37
CA VAL A 3 -0.08 9.30 1.22
C VAL A 3 -0.63 7.90 1.42
N ALA A 4 -1.44 7.71 2.47
CA ALA A 4 -2.04 6.43 2.81
C ALA A 4 -3.03 5.97 1.73
N ALA A 5 -3.95 6.86 1.32
CA ALA A 5 -4.94 6.55 0.28
C ALA A 5 -4.28 6.19 -1.05
N ASN A 6 -3.26 6.94 -1.49
CA ASN A 6 -2.57 6.68 -2.76
C ASN A 6 -1.81 5.35 -2.75
N LEU A 7 -1.19 4.97 -1.62
CA LEU A 7 -0.47 3.70 -1.51
C LEU A 7 -1.41 2.52 -1.43
N ALA A 8 -2.51 2.64 -0.68
CA ALA A 8 -3.58 1.65 -0.65
C ALA A 8 -4.16 1.42 -2.06
N ALA A 9 -4.51 2.49 -2.77
CA ALA A 9 -5.04 2.41 -4.14
C ALA A 9 -4.01 1.81 -5.12
N THR A 10 -2.73 2.16 -4.98
CA THR A 10 -1.65 1.57 -5.78
C THR A 10 -1.54 0.06 -5.53
N ALA A 11 -1.52 -0.35 -4.27
CA ALA A 11 -1.42 -1.75 -3.88
C ALA A 11 -2.61 -2.59 -4.37
N GLU A 12 -3.83 -2.05 -4.25
CA GLU A 12 -5.04 -2.67 -4.77
C GLU A 12 -4.97 -2.86 -6.30
N MET A 13 -4.63 -1.79 -7.02
CA MET A 13 -4.52 -1.80 -8.47
C MET A 13 -3.48 -2.83 -8.95
N LEU A 14 -2.29 -2.86 -8.33
CA LEU A 14 -1.26 -3.84 -8.69
C LEU A 14 -1.72 -5.27 -8.40
N SER A 15 -2.42 -5.50 -7.30
CA SER A 15 -2.94 -6.83 -6.96
C SER A 15 -4.02 -7.26 -7.95
N PHE A 16 -4.91 -6.34 -8.33
CA PHE A 16 -5.91 -6.58 -9.37
C PHE A 16 -5.26 -6.93 -10.72
N ALA A 17 -4.24 -6.16 -11.13
CA ALA A 17 -3.48 -6.43 -12.35
C ALA A 17 -2.81 -7.82 -12.33
N ALA A 18 -2.17 -8.19 -11.22
CA ALA A 18 -1.59 -9.52 -11.05
C ALA A 18 -2.66 -10.62 -11.11
N LYS A 19 -3.84 -10.40 -10.51
CA LYS A 19 -4.96 -11.36 -10.58
C LYS A 19 -5.48 -11.56 -12.00
N MET A 20 -5.41 -10.52 -12.83
CA MET A 20 -5.73 -10.58 -14.26
C MET A 20 -4.63 -11.23 -15.12
N GLY A 21 -3.48 -11.57 -14.52
CA GLY A 21 -2.32 -12.10 -15.26
C GLY A 21 -1.56 -11.03 -16.05
N LEU A 22 -1.72 -9.75 -15.71
CA LEU A 22 -0.98 -8.66 -16.35
C LEU A 22 0.41 -8.51 -15.75
N ASP A 23 1.38 -8.15 -16.59
CA ASP A 23 2.70 -7.74 -16.13
C ASP A 23 2.62 -6.38 -15.42
N GLN A 24 2.87 -6.40 -14.10
CA GLN A 24 2.75 -5.21 -13.26
C GLN A 24 3.74 -4.12 -13.67
N LEU A 25 4.96 -4.46 -14.10
CA LEU A 25 5.97 -3.47 -14.48
C LEU A 25 5.55 -2.71 -15.74
N THR A 26 5.05 -3.41 -16.75
CA THR A 26 4.49 -2.80 -17.97
C THR A 26 3.32 -1.87 -17.64
N LEU A 27 2.41 -2.31 -16.75
CA LEU A 27 1.29 -1.47 -16.30
C LEU A 27 1.77 -0.22 -15.56
N ILE A 28 2.79 -0.36 -14.70
CA ILE A 28 3.37 0.76 -13.95
C ILE A 28 3.93 1.80 -14.91
N GLU A 29 4.71 1.40 -15.92
CA GLU A 29 5.24 2.32 -16.92
C GLU A 29 4.15 3.07 -17.67
N ALA A 30 3.08 2.37 -18.09
CA ALA A 30 1.96 3.01 -18.78
C ALA A 30 1.24 4.06 -17.90
N LEU A 31 1.15 3.82 -16.59
CA LEU A 31 0.44 4.71 -15.66
C LEU A 31 1.29 5.88 -15.15
N LYS A 32 2.62 5.82 -15.21
CA LYS A 32 3.52 6.88 -14.70
C LYS A 32 3.18 8.27 -15.23
N ALA A 33 2.83 8.39 -16.52
CA ALA A 33 2.45 9.65 -17.18
C ALA A 33 0.92 9.85 -17.33
N SER A 34 0.11 9.00 -16.69
CA SER A 34 -1.36 9.07 -16.77
C SER A 34 -1.95 9.98 -15.69
N ALA A 35 -3.24 10.31 -15.84
CA ALA A 35 -4.00 11.01 -14.79
C ALA A 35 -4.14 10.21 -13.49
N GLY A 36 -3.90 8.90 -13.50
CA GLY A 36 -3.93 8.04 -12.31
C GLY A 36 -2.61 8.03 -11.52
N THR A 37 -1.59 8.76 -11.95
CA THR A 37 -0.29 8.83 -11.28
C THR A 37 -0.36 9.65 -9.99
N SER A 38 0.61 9.44 -9.10
CA SER A 38 0.85 10.28 -7.92
C SER A 38 2.34 10.21 -7.53
N LEU A 39 2.79 11.14 -6.68
CA LEU A 39 4.16 11.07 -6.14
C LEU A 39 4.42 9.74 -5.41
N GLN A 40 3.40 9.19 -4.74
CA GLN A 40 3.51 7.92 -4.04
C GLN A 40 3.56 6.74 -5.01
N PHE A 41 2.74 6.77 -6.05
CA PHE A 41 2.77 5.78 -7.12
C PHE A 41 4.16 5.71 -7.76
N GLN A 42 4.71 6.84 -8.19
CA GLN A 42 6.03 6.90 -8.83
C GLN A 42 7.16 6.42 -7.92
N ALA A 43 7.06 6.70 -6.61
CA ALA A 43 8.07 6.31 -5.64
C ALA A 43 8.01 4.83 -5.23
N ARG A 44 6.82 4.21 -5.23
CA ARG A 44 6.60 2.91 -4.55
C ARG A 44 5.97 1.82 -5.39
N ALA A 45 5.31 2.11 -6.52
CA ALA A 45 4.64 1.06 -7.30
C ALA A 45 5.61 -0.03 -7.80
N GLU A 46 6.76 0.37 -8.33
CA GLU A 46 7.77 -0.60 -8.78
C GLU A 46 8.36 -1.39 -7.61
N ARG A 47 8.55 -0.73 -6.46
CA ARG A 47 9.03 -1.37 -5.24
C ARG A 47 8.05 -2.41 -4.71
N MET A 48 6.75 -2.11 -4.75
CA MET A 48 5.67 -3.04 -4.44
C MET A 48 5.72 -4.27 -5.34
N ALA A 49 5.76 -4.07 -6.66
CA ALA A 49 5.79 -5.16 -7.63
C ALA A 49 7.02 -6.07 -7.49
N ARG A 50 8.17 -5.48 -7.10
CA ARG A 50 9.43 -6.21 -6.94
C ARG A 50 9.63 -6.83 -5.55
N GLY A 51 8.80 -6.49 -4.57
CA GLY A 51 9.07 -6.89 -3.18
C GLY A 51 10.27 -6.18 -2.55
N ASP A 52 10.59 -4.97 -2.98
CA ASP A 52 11.73 -4.17 -2.48
C ASP A 52 11.28 -3.19 -1.40
N TRP A 53 11.05 -3.71 -0.20
CA TRP A 53 10.66 -2.91 0.98
C TRP A 53 11.62 -3.07 2.17
N ASP A 54 12.74 -3.79 2.02
CA ASP A 54 13.75 -3.88 3.08
C ASP A 54 14.52 -2.56 3.27
N ARG A 55 14.70 -1.79 2.19
CA ARG A 55 15.24 -0.43 2.26
C ARG A 55 14.15 0.55 2.69
N VAL A 56 14.07 0.85 3.99
CA VAL A 56 13.05 1.73 4.55
C VAL A 56 13.29 3.20 4.19
N LEU A 57 12.39 3.82 3.41
CA LEU A 57 12.33 5.28 3.22
C LEU A 57 11.27 5.93 4.12
N GLY A 58 10.25 5.16 4.47
CA GLY A 58 9.29 5.49 5.53
C GLY A 58 8.61 4.19 5.94
N SER A 59 8.63 3.87 7.24
CA SER A 59 8.15 2.58 7.71
C SER A 59 6.63 2.48 7.68
N THR A 60 6.13 1.25 7.50
CA THR A 60 4.70 0.94 7.62
C THR A 60 4.16 1.36 8.98
N ALA A 61 4.89 1.09 10.07
CA ALA A 61 4.49 1.49 11.42
C ALA A 61 4.34 3.01 11.59
N MET A 62 5.23 3.80 10.97
CA MET A 62 5.14 5.26 11.04
C MET A 62 3.88 5.75 10.35
N LEU A 63 3.58 5.28 9.13
CA LEU A 63 2.38 5.72 8.43
C LEU A 63 1.10 5.20 9.11
N ALA A 64 1.10 3.97 9.62
CA ALA A 64 -0.03 3.40 10.36
C ALA A 64 -0.38 4.25 11.60
N LYS A 65 0.63 4.67 12.37
CA LYS A 65 0.44 5.59 13.50
C LYS A 65 -0.22 6.90 13.05
N ASP A 66 0.30 7.52 11.98
CA ASP A 66 -0.25 8.78 11.47
C ASP A 66 -1.68 8.61 10.95
N VAL A 67 -2.01 7.47 10.33
CA VAL A 67 -3.37 7.14 9.91
C VAL A 67 -4.32 7.12 11.11
N HIS A 68 -3.99 6.41 12.18
CA HIS A 68 -4.82 6.35 13.39
C HIS A 68 -5.00 7.70 14.07
N LEU A 69 -3.94 8.52 14.14
CA LEU A 69 -4.03 9.88 14.68
C LEU A 69 -4.98 10.75 13.84
N ILE A 70 -4.95 10.63 12.52
CA ILE A 70 -5.85 11.39 11.65
C ILE A 70 -7.29 10.91 11.78
N GLU A 71 -7.52 9.60 11.91
CA GLU A 71 -8.87 9.07 12.16
C GLU A 71 -9.44 9.55 13.49
N GLN A 72 -8.64 9.52 14.56
CA GLN A 72 -9.03 10.05 15.85
C GLN A 72 -9.40 11.54 15.75
N MET A 73 -8.55 12.34 15.09
CA MET A 73 -8.81 13.77 14.92
C MET A 73 -10.06 14.03 14.06
N GLY A 74 -10.30 13.21 13.03
CA GLY A 74 -11.53 13.27 12.23
C GLY A 74 -12.78 13.01 13.07
N ALA A 75 -12.72 12.01 13.96
CA ALA A 75 -13.81 11.70 14.89
C ALA A 75 -14.05 12.83 15.91
N GLU A 76 -13.00 13.46 16.43
CA GLU A 76 -13.09 14.58 17.38
C GLU A 76 -13.80 15.82 16.81
N ILE A 77 -13.79 16.00 15.48
CA ILE A 77 -14.43 17.14 14.80
C ILE A 77 -15.67 16.74 13.99
N ASP A 78 -16.21 15.54 14.19
CA ASP A 78 -17.35 14.99 13.45
C ASP A 78 -17.16 15.01 11.90
N CYS A 79 -15.92 14.81 11.42
CA CYS A 79 -15.60 14.74 10.00
C CYS A 79 -15.57 13.29 9.51
N PRO A 80 -16.44 12.87 8.57
CA PRO A 80 -16.41 11.52 8.00
C PRO A 80 -15.17 11.28 7.14
N MET A 81 -14.42 10.20 7.42
CA MET A 81 -13.15 9.87 6.76
C MET A 81 -13.16 8.50 6.05
N PRO A 82 -14.18 8.15 5.24
CA PRO A 82 -14.38 6.78 4.76
C PRO A 82 -13.22 6.23 3.91
N VAL A 83 -12.54 7.08 3.14
CA VAL A 83 -11.37 6.69 2.34
C VAL A 83 -10.21 6.30 3.25
N LEU A 84 -9.95 7.08 4.29
CA LEU A 84 -8.88 6.77 5.24
C LEU A 84 -9.18 5.51 6.03
N SER A 85 -10.42 5.36 6.53
CA SER A 85 -10.81 4.18 7.30
C SER A 85 -10.76 2.89 6.49
N SER A 86 -11.07 2.96 5.20
CA SER A 86 -10.88 1.83 4.30
C SER A 86 -9.39 1.49 4.14
N ALA A 87 -8.54 2.50 4.02
CA ALA A 87 -7.09 2.32 3.90
C ALA A 87 -6.43 1.84 5.21
N ALA A 88 -6.90 2.30 6.37
CA ALA A 88 -6.35 1.99 7.70
C ALA A 88 -6.25 0.49 7.95
N ARG A 89 -7.31 -0.24 7.60
CA ARG A 89 -7.38 -1.71 7.70
C ARG A 89 -6.24 -2.44 7.00
N LEU A 90 -5.67 -1.85 5.95
CA LEU A 90 -4.55 -2.43 5.20
C LEU A 90 -3.24 -2.22 5.94
N TYR A 91 -3.07 -1.06 6.56
CA TYR A 91 -1.92 -0.77 7.40
C TYR A 91 -1.93 -1.65 8.64
N ASP A 92 -3.09 -1.83 9.29
CA ASP A 92 -3.25 -2.76 10.41
C ASP A 92 -2.87 -4.18 10.01
N ARG A 93 -3.36 -4.65 8.87
CA ARG A 93 -3.01 -5.98 8.38
C ARG A 93 -1.50 -6.13 8.12
N ALA A 94 -0.87 -5.11 7.54
CA ALA A 94 0.58 -5.12 7.32
C ALA A 94 1.37 -5.11 8.65
N MET A 95 0.88 -4.39 9.67
CA MET A 95 1.45 -4.42 11.02
C MET A 95 1.35 -5.81 11.66
N GLU A 96 0.21 -6.48 11.51
CA GLU A 96 -0.05 -7.83 12.06
C GLU A 96 0.76 -8.94 11.36
N THR A 97 1.17 -8.72 10.11
CA THR A 97 1.82 -9.74 9.26
C THR A 97 3.34 -9.59 9.18
N GLY A 98 3.93 -8.77 10.06
CA GLY A 98 5.39 -8.63 10.20
C GLY A 98 6.03 -7.62 9.25
N TYR A 99 5.25 -6.69 8.68
CA TYR A 99 5.76 -5.64 7.81
C TYR A 99 5.91 -4.28 8.51
N ASP A 100 5.73 -4.22 9.83
CA ASP A 100 5.80 -3.01 10.65
C ASP A 100 7.10 -2.22 10.45
N LYS A 101 8.23 -2.93 10.36
CA LYS A 101 9.58 -2.34 10.22
C LYS A 101 10.06 -2.19 8.78
N THR A 102 9.27 -2.62 7.80
CA THR A 102 9.63 -2.49 6.38
C THR A 102 9.15 -1.16 5.80
N ASP A 103 9.63 -0.79 4.60
CA ASP A 103 9.07 0.36 3.88
C ASP A 103 7.57 0.15 3.66
N VAL A 104 6.83 1.25 3.71
CA VAL A 104 5.38 1.26 3.53
C VAL A 104 4.91 0.72 2.16
N ALA A 105 5.80 0.55 1.18
CA ALA A 105 5.51 -0.26 0.00
C ALA A 105 5.05 -1.71 0.34
N SER A 106 5.45 -2.25 1.48
CA SER A 106 5.03 -3.57 1.96
C SER A 106 3.52 -3.71 2.20
N VAL A 107 2.75 -2.62 2.25
CA VAL A 107 1.27 -2.69 2.33
C VAL A 107 0.66 -3.48 1.15
N TYR A 108 1.39 -3.60 0.03
CA TYR A 108 1.04 -4.49 -1.07
C TYR A 108 0.94 -5.96 -0.65
N ALA A 109 1.79 -6.43 0.27
CA ALA A 109 1.76 -7.82 0.73
C ALA A 109 0.40 -8.18 1.36
N ALA A 110 -0.21 -7.28 2.12
CA ALA A 110 -1.53 -7.49 2.71
C ALA A 110 -2.62 -7.71 1.65
N PHE A 111 -2.57 -6.96 0.54
CA PHE A 111 -3.51 -7.14 -0.58
C PHE A 111 -3.23 -8.40 -1.40
N ALA A 112 -1.97 -8.67 -1.69
CA ALA A 112 -1.60 -9.88 -2.42
C ALA A 112 -2.09 -11.13 -1.67
N GLU A 113 -1.88 -11.20 -0.35
CA GLU A 113 -2.40 -12.29 0.48
C GLU A 113 -3.92 -12.37 0.46
N ALA A 114 -4.62 -11.25 0.65
CA ALA A 114 -6.08 -11.21 0.62
C ALA A 114 -6.67 -11.62 -0.74
N ALA A 115 -5.95 -11.36 -1.84
CA ALA A 115 -6.31 -11.76 -3.19
C ALA A 115 -5.89 -13.20 -3.53
N GLY A 116 -5.25 -13.93 -2.61
CA GLY A 116 -4.71 -15.26 -2.85
C GLY A 116 -3.59 -15.28 -3.89
N LEU A 117 -2.80 -14.21 -3.94
CA LEU A 117 -1.62 -14.05 -4.79
C LEU A 117 -0.34 -14.31 -4.00
N PRO A 118 0.72 -14.80 -4.64
CA PRO A 118 2.02 -14.88 -4.00
C PRO A 118 2.52 -13.47 -3.65
N VAL A 119 3.10 -13.33 -2.46
CA VAL A 119 3.80 -12.10 -2.06
C VAL A 119 5.21 -12.13 -2.66
N PRO A 120 5.63 -11.12 -3.44
CA PRO A 120 7.00 -11.02 -3.94
C PRO A 120 8.03 -11.10 -2.81
N ASN A 121 9.11 -11.84 -3.04
CA ASN A 121 10.23 -12.04 -2.09
C ASN A 121 9.85 -12.65 -0.72
N LYS A 122 8.64 -13.20 -0.55
CA LYS A 122 8.33 -14.01 0.63
C LYS A 122 8.77 -15.44 0.37
N THR A 123 9.87 -15.88 0.98
CA THR A 123 10.27 -17.29 0.98
C THR A 123 9.12 -18.08 1.63
N GLN A 124 8.46 -18.95 0.86
CA GLN A 124 7.50 -19.90 1.43
C GLN A 124 8.31 -20.82 2.35
N GLY A 125 8.11 -20.69 3.66
CA GLY A 125 8.63 -21.60 4.66
C GLY A 125 7.91 -22.93 4.63
#